data_AF-A0A0S6U2V3-F1
#
_entry.id   AF-A0A0S6U2V3-F1
#
_cell.length_a   1.000
_cell.length_b   1.000
_cell.length_c   1.000
_cell.angle_alpha   90.00
_cell.angle_beta   90.00
_cell.angle_gamma   90.00
#
_symmetry.space_group_name_H-M   'P 1'
#
loop_
_entity.id
_entity.type
_entity.pdbx_description
1 polymer ?
#
loop_
_entity_poly.entity_id
_entity_poly.type
_entity_poly.pdbx_seq_one_letter_code
_entity_poly.pdbx_strand_id
1 'polypeptide(L)' 'MSELEDLLKDIEILRTQLERLINEKQGNLVDPEVVTSSKILNAALNQYNKLIDEKLKEK' A
#
# COMPACT_ATOMS: atom_id res chain seq x y z
N MET A 1 2.84 15.92 11.31
CA MET A 1 3.37 15.10 10.21
C MET A 1 2.70 15.57 8.94
N SER A 2 3.42 15.53 7.83
CA SER A 2 2.84 15.88 6.54
C SER A 2 1.92 14.76 6.05
N GLU A 3 0.91 15.08 5.24
CA GLU A 3 0.00 14.11 4.62
C GLU A 3 0.76 12.97 3.90
N LEU A 4 1.92 13.27 3.31
CA LEU A 4 2.80 12.27 2.69
C LEU A 4 3.42 11.31 3.71
N GLU A 5 3.81 11.80 4.89
CA GLU A 5 4.39 10.96 5.94
C GLU A 5 3.35 10.02 6.53
N ASP A 6 2.12 10.50 6.72
CA ASP A 6 1.02 9.68 7.23
C ASP A 6 0.65 8.59 6.20
N LEU A 7 0.56 8.94 4.91
CA LEU A 7 0.28 7.96 3.86
C LEU A 7 1.42 6.93 3.70
N LEU A 8 2.68 7.34 3.87
CA LEU A 8 3.82 6.42 3.86
C LEU A 8 3.72 5.39 5.01
N LYS A 9 3.27 5.82 6.20
CA LYS A 9 3.05 4.92 7.34
C LYS A 9 1.95 3.91 7.06
N ASP A 10 0.85 4.37 6.46
CA ASP A 10 -0.26 3.48 6.10
C ASP A 10 0.18 2.43 5.07
N ILE A 11 0.98 2.82 4.07
CA ILE A 11 1.58 1.89 3.10
C ILE A 11 2.43 0.84 3.80
N GLU A 12 3.24 1.23 4.79
CA GLU A 12 4.11 0.30 5.51
C GLU A 12 3.31 -0.69 6.37
N ILE A 13 2.24 -0.23 7.00
CA ILE A 13 1.31 -1.08 7.75
C ILE A 13 0.65 -2.10 6.81
N LEU A 14 0.12 -1.62 5.68
CA LEU A 14 -0.54 -2.46 4.66
C LEU A 14 0.42 -3.49 4.05
N ARG A 15 1.68 -3.10 3.80
CA ARG A 15 2.74 -4.00 3.33
C ARG A 15 2.98 -5.13 4.32
N THR A 16 3.18 -4.78 5.60
CA THR A 16 3.41 -5.76 6.66
C THR A 16 2.21 -6.70 6.83
N GLN A 17 0.99 -6.18 6.72
CA GLN A 17 -0.23 -6.99 6.79
C GLN A 17 -0.34 -7.96 5.61
N LEU A 18 -0.05 -7.50 4.40
CA LEU A 18 -0.04 -8.35 3.21
C LEU A 18 1.02 -9.45 3.31
N GLU A 19 2.23 -9.14 3.75
CA GLU A 19 3.29 -10.13 3.96
C GLU A 19 2.88 -11.20 4.98
N ARG A 20 2.25 -10.81 6.09
CA ARG A 20 1.70 -11.76 7.07
C ARG A 20 0.62 -12.63 6.47
N LEU A 21 -0.33 -12.03 5.75
CA LEU A 21 -1.43 -12.75 5.14
C LEU A 21 -0.94 -13.76 4.09
N ILE A 22 0.05 -13.39 3.27
CA ILE A 22 0.68 -14.33 2.32
C ILE A 22 1.28 -15.52 3.06
N ASN A 23 1.97 -15.30 4.18
CA ASN A 23 2.53 -16.38 4.99
C ASN A 23 1.45 -17.26 5.63
N GLU A 24 0.38 -16.67 6.16
CA GLU A 24 -0.77 -17.38 6.74
C GLU A 24 -1.50 -18.24 5.69
N LYS A 25 -1.57 -17.77 4.45
CA LYS A 25 -2.13 -18.49 3.30
C LYS A 25 -1.12 -19.40 2.60
N GLN A 26 0.03 -19.69 3.24
CA GLN A 26 1.06 -20.61 2.73
C GLN A 26 1.60 -20.22 1.34
N GLY A 27 1.68 -18.92 1.06
CA GLY A 27 2.13 -18.41 -0.24
C GLY A 27 1.08 -18.44 -1.35
N ASN A 28 -0.20 -18.73 -1.03
CA ASN A 28 -1.27 -18.70 -2.02
C ASN A 28 -1.63 -17.27 -2.44
N LEU A 29 -0.96 -16.77 -3.48
CA LEU A 29 -1.13 -15.40 -3.97
C LEU A 29 -2.49 -15.14 -4.65
N VAL A 30 -3.19 -16.19 -5.05
CA VAL A 30 -4.53 -16.07 -5.68
C VAL A 30 -5.66 -16.23 -4.66
N ASP A 31 -5.33 -16.42 -3.39
CA ASP A 31 -6.31 -16.38 -2.31
C ASP A 31 -7.08 -15.05 -2.36
N PRO A 32 -8.43 -15.07 -2.31
CA PRO A 32 -9.23 -13.85 -2.42
C PRO A 32 -8.88 -12.76 -1.40
N GLU A 33 -8.45 -13.13 -0.18
CA GLU A 33 -8.06 -12.18 0.85
C GLU A 33 -6.69 -11.56 0.54
N VAL A 34 -5.74 -12.36 0.02
CA VAL A 34 -4.43 -11.87 -0.44
C VAL A 34 -4.60 -10.91 -1.61
N VAL A 35 -5.42 -11.29 -2.60
CA VAL A 35 -5.73 -10.43 -3.75
C VAL A 35 -6.39 -9.13 -3.28
N THR A 36 -7.35 -9.19 -2.36
CA THR A 36 -8.03 -8.01 -1.83
C THR A 36 -7.06 -7.09 -1.10
N SER A 37 -6.23 -7.64 -0.20
CA SER A 37 -5.22 -6.88 0.53
C SER A 37 -4.18 -6.24 -0.41
N SER A 38 -3.76 -6.96 -1.46
CA SER A 38 -2.85 -6.42 -2.48
C SER A 38 -3.44 -5.23 -3.23
N LYS A 39 -4.75 -5.26 -3.54
CA LYS A 39 -5.46 -4.16 -4.21
C LYS A 39 -5.54 -2.92 -3.32
N ILE A 40 -5.76 -3.11 -2.02
CA ILE A 40 -5.78 -2.01 -1.04
C ILE A 40 -4.39 -1.35 -0.96
N LEU A 41 -3.32 -2.14 -0.82
CA LEU A 41 -1.95 -1.62 -0.82
C LEU A 41 -1.64 -0.86 -2.12
N ASN A 42 -2.03 -1.40 -3.27
CA ASN A 42 -1.83 -0.76 -4.57
C ASN A 42 -2.57 0.58 -4.67
N ALA A 43 -3.79 0.68 -4.14
CA ALA A 43 -4.52 1.95 -4.10
C ALA A 43 -3.80 3.00 -3.26
N ALA A 44 -3.28 2.64 -2.09
CA ALA A 44 -2.51 3.54 -1.24
C ALA A 44 -1.21 4.03 -1.93
N LEU A 45 -0.48 3.12 -2.58
CA LEU A 45 0.71 3.45 -3.36
C LEU A 45 0.41 4.43 -4.51
N ASN A 46 -0.69 4.21 -5.24
CA ASN A 46 -1.10 5.10 -6.32
C ASN A 46 -1.47 6.49 -5.81
N GLN A 47 -2.14 6.58 -4.66
CA GLN A 47 -2.43 7.87 -4.02
C GLN A 47 -1.15 8.60 -3.62
N TYR A 48 -0.17 7.88 -3.07
CA TYR A 48 1.12 8.45 -2.67
C TYR A 48 1.89 8.99 -3.87
N ASN A 49 1.97 8.21 -4.94
CA ASN A 49 2.62 8.63 -6.19
C ASN A 49 1.94 9.88 -6.76
N LYS A 50 0.61 9.94 -6.75
CA LYS A 50 -0.14 11.11 -7.22
C LYS A 50 0.19 12.36 -6.39
N LEU A 51 0.23 12.26 -5.06
CA LEU A 51 0.58 13.38 -4.19
C LEU A 51 2.02 13.86 -4.40
N ILE A 52 2.96 12.95 -4.64
CA ILE A 52 4.34 13.31 -5.00
C ILE A 52 4.36 14.04 -6.34
N ASP A 53 3.70 13.50 -7.36
CA ASP A 53 3.67 14.08 -8.69
C ASP A 53 3.08 15.50 -8.68
N GLU A 54 2.03 15.73 -7.90
CA GLU A 54 1.43 17.05 -7.70
C GLU A 54 2.41 18.02 -7.05
N LYS A 55 3.07 17.61 -5.96
CA LYS A 55 4.09 18.45 -5.28
C LYS A 55 5.31 18.74 -6.15
N LEU A 56 5.68 17.84 -7.05
CA LEU A 56 6.79 18.04 -7.98
C LEU A 56 6.42 18.97 -9.15
N LYS A 57 5.15 18.98 -9.58
CA LYS A 57 4.64 19.88 -10.64
C LYS A 57 4.35 21.30 -10.15
N GLU A 58 4.16 21.50 -8.85
CA GLU A 58 4.01 22.82 -8.23
C GLU A 58 5.34 23.58 -8.06
N LYS A 59 6.48 22.94 -8.39
CA LYS A 59 7.82 23.55 -8.42
C LYS A 59 8.24 23.94 -9.83
#